data_AF-A0AAQ4S5X0-F1
#
_entry.id   AF-A0AAQ4S5X0-F1
#
_cell.length_a   1.000
_cell.length_b   1.000
_cell.length_c   1.000
_cell.angle_alpha   90.00
_cell.angle_beta   90.00
_cell.angle_gamma   90.00
#
_symmetry.space_group_name_H-M   'P 1'
#
loop_
_entity.id
_entity.type
_entity.pdbx_description
1 polymer ?
#
loop_
_entity_poly.entity_id
_entity_poly.type
_entity_poly.pdbx_seq_one_letter_code
_entity_poly.pdbx_strand_id
1 'polypeptide(L)'
;MSNYMESAIKTVVTTFLGSAKGKDNLDGGSFQKLVKKQLGGMMENANVSSAVKEMQQGLDENNDGKVSFQEYLTLIGYLATSLSERKTGSNADAS
;
A
#
# COMPACT_ATOMS: atom_id res chain seq x y z
N MET A 1 21.95 -7.73 -16.45
CA MET A 1 21.44 -6.40 -16.07
C MET A 1 20.26 -6.63 -15.14
N SER A 2 20.26 -6.06 -13.93
CA SER A 2 19.08 -6.15 -13.04
C SER A 2 18.08 -5.07 -13.44
N ASN A 3 16.86 -5.45 -13.83
CA ASN A 3 15.80 -4.51 -14.15
C ASN A 3 15.07 -4.12 -12.86
N TYR A 4 15.66 -3.22 -12.06
CA TYR A 4 15.13 -2.86 -10.73
C TYR A 4 13.67 -2.41 -10.74
N MET A 5 13.25 -1.63 -11.74
CA MET A 5 11.87 -1.18 -11.88
C MET A 5 10.91 -2.32 -12.24
N GLU A 6 11.32 -3.21 -13.15
CA GLU A 6 10.52 -4.39 -13.50
C GLU A 6 10.36 -5.31 -12.29
N SER A 7 11.44 -5.52 -11.52
CA SER A 7 11.40 -6.29 -10.28
C SER A 7 10.52 -5.65 -9.21
N ALA A 8 10.52 -4.32 -9.09
CA ALA A 8 9.64 -3.59 -8.18
C ALA A 8 8.17 -3.78 -8.56
N ILE A 9 7.82 -3.61 -9.84
CA ILE A 9 6.47 -3.83 -10.35
C ILE A 9 6.03 -5.28 -10.10
N LYS A 10 6.89 -6.26 -10.41
CA LYS A 10 6.61 -7.68 -10.11
C LYS A 10 6.36 -7.88 -8.62
N THR A 11 7.16 -7.27 -7.76
CA THR A 11 7.01 -7.36 -6.30
C THR A 11 5.66 -6.82 -5.83
N VAL A 12 5.22 -5.66 -6.34
CA VAL A 12 3.90 -5.08 -6.04
C VAL A 12 2.78 -6.06 -6.41
N VAL A 13 2.82 -6.61 -7.63
CA VAL A 13 1.82 -7.57 -8.13
C VAL A 13 1.82 -8.86 -7.30
N THR A 14 2.98 -9.48 -7.08
CA THR A 14 3.07 -10.78 -6.37
C THR A 14 2.72 -10.64 -4.89
N THR A 15 3.00 -9.50 -4.27
CA THR A 15 2.63 -9.21 -2.88
C THR A 15 1.12 -9.14 -2.71
N PHE A 16 0.43 -8.47 -3.64
CA PHE A 16 -1.03 -8.42 -3.67
C PHE A 16 -1.62 -9.83 -3.87
N LEU A 17 -1.22 -10.53 -4.93
CA LEU A 17 -1.76 -11.86 -5.26
C LEU A 17 -1.51 -12.89 -4.14
N GLY A 18 -0.34 -12.85 -3.51
CA GLY A 18 -0.02 -13.71 -2.37
C GLY A 18 -0.92 -13.44 -1.16
N SER A 19 -1.29 -12.18 -0.94
CA SER A 19 -2.18 -11.78 0.16
C SER A 19 -3.65 -12.07 -0.15
N ALA A 20 -4.06 -11.95 -1.43
CA ALA A 20 -5.39 -12.29 -1.91
C ALA A 20 -5.62 -13.81 -2.02
N LYS A 21 -4.57 -14.62 -1.83
CA LYS A 21 -4.59 -16.09 -1.94
C LYS A 21 -5.14 -16.56 -3.30
N GLY A 22 -4.73 -15.88 -4.37
CA GLY A 22 -5.16 -16.18 -5.74
C GLY A 22 -6.57 -15.69 -6.11
N LYS A 23 -7.20 -14.85 -5.27
CA LYS A 23 -8.42 -14.11 -5.62
C LYS A 23 -8.07 -12.76 -6.26
N ASP A 24 -9.09 -12.12 -6.84
CA ASP A 24 -8.93 -10.82 -7.51
C ASP A 24 -8.94 -9.62 -6.53
N ASN A 25 -9.50 -9.81 -5.32
CA ASN A 25 -9.63 -8.77 -4.29
C ASN A 25 -9.16 -9.26 -2.90
N LEU A 26 -8.71 -8.33 -2.07
CA LEU A 26 -8.42 -8.54 -0.65
C LEU A 26 -9.67 -8.28 0.18
N ASP A 27 -10.06 -9.25 1.02
CA ASP A 27 -10.97 -8.94 2.13
C ASP A 27 -10.26 -8.07 3.19
N GLY A 28 -11.03 -7.43 4.06
CA GLY A 28 -10.46 -6.50 5.05
C GLY A 28 -9.43 -7.14 5.99
N GLY A 29 -9.59 -8.42 6.33
CA GLY A 29 -8.62 -9.14 7.15
C GLY A 29 -7.29 -9.38 6.43
N SER A 30 -7.35 -9.68 5.14
CA SER A 30 -6.18 -9.92 4.28
C SER A 30 -5.47 -8.61 3.95
N PHE A 31 -6.24 -7.55 3.66
CA PHE A 31 -5.72 -6.19 3.48
C PHE A 31 -4.99 -5.71 4.73
N GLN A 32 -5.60 -5.85 5.91
CA GLN A 32 -4.97 -5.43 7.16
C GLN A 32 -3.65 -6.16 7.43
N LYS A 33 -3.58 -7.47 7.14
CA LYS A 33 -2.34 -8.25 7.27
C LYS A 33 -1.28 -7.80 6.28
N LEU A 34 -1.66 -7.50 5.02
CA LEU A 34 -0.74 -6.98 4.01
C LEU A 34 -0.12 -5.66 4.49
N VAL A 35 -0.96 -4.69 4.87
CA VAL A 35 -0.52 -3.37 5.32
C VAL A 35 0.46 -3.50 6.51
N LYS A 36 0.09 -4.26 7.54
CA LYS A 36 0.93 -4.47 8.72
C LYS A 36 2.29 -5.09 8.39
N LYS A 37 2.32 -6.11 7.53
CA LYS A 37 3.54 -6.88 7.27
C LYS A 37 4.47 -6.25 6.24
N GLN A 38 3.91 -5.63 5.21
CA GLN A 38 4.68 -5.18 4.04
C GLN A 38 4.90 -3.67 4.02
N LEU A 39 3.97 -2.90 4.61
CA LEU A 39 3.96 -1.43 4.52
C LEU A 39 4.11 -0.76 5.90
N GLY A 40 4.21 -1.53 6.99
CA GLY A 40 4.23 -1.01 8.35
C GLY A 40 5.37 -0.02 8.64
N GLY A 41 6.52 -0.16 7.96
CA GLY A 41 7.62 0.79 8.10
C GLY A 41 7.41 2.13 7.40
N MET A 42 6.47 2.22 6.47
CA MET A 42 6.13 3.45 5.74
C MET A 42 4.89 4.16 6.33
N MET A 43 4.16 3.48 7.21
CA MET A 43 2.89 3.95 7.77
C MET A 43 2.97 3.96 9.30
N GLU A 44 3.02 5.15 9.88
CA GLU A 44 3.13 5.35 11.33
C GLU A 44 2.00 4.65 12.12
N ASN A 45 0.80 4.54 11.53
CA ASN A 45 -0.39 3.96 12.16
C ASN A 45 -0.78 2.58 11.62
N ALA A 46 0.07 1.88 10.86
CA ALA A 46 -0.28 0.57 10.29
C ALA A 46 -0.58 -0.51 11.37
N ASN A 47 -0.08 -0.33 12.59
CA ASN A 47 -0.41 -1.20 13.73
C ASN A 47 -1.81 -0.95 14.30
N VAL A 48 -2.39 0.23 14.08
CA VAL A 48 -3.70 0.64 14.59
C VAL A 48 -4.82 0.05 13.71
N SER A 49 -5.57 -0.90 14.27
CA SER A 49 -6.60 -1.62 13.52
C SER A 49 -7.73 -0.73 12.98
N SER A 50 -8.12 0.33 13.71
CA SER A 50 -9.13 1.29 13.24
C SER A 50 -8.63 2.12 12.06
N ALA A 51 -7.40 2.63 12.13
CA ALA A 51 -6.80 3.42 11.05
C ALA A 51 -6.68 2.61 9.74
N VAL A 52 -6.30 1.33 9.84
CA VAL A 52 -6.23 0.45 8.65
C VAL A 52 -7.63 0.14 8.09
N LYS A 53 -8.65 0.09 8.94
CA LYS A 53 -10.04 -0.10 8.50
C LYS A 53 -10.59 1.16 7.79
N GLU A 54 -10.33 2.34 8.35
CA GLU A 54 -10.68 3.62 7.71
C GLU A 54 -9.96 3.78 6.36
N MET A 55 -8.68 3.39 6.30
CA MET A 55 -7.94 3.33 5.05
C MET A 55 -8.59 2.40 4.03
N GLN A 56 -8.99 1.19 4.45
CA GLN A 56 -9.70 0.27 3.55
C GLN A 56 -10.97 0.91 3.00
N GLN A 57 -11.77 1.55 3.86
CA GLN A 57 -13.00 2.24 3.45
C GLN A 57 -12.73 3.41 2.49
N GLY A 58 -11.63 4.14 2.69
CA GLY A 58 -11.22 5.21 1.78
C GLY A 58 -10.72 4.73 0.42
N LEU A 59 -10.32 3.46 0.31
CA LEU A 59 -9.88 2.84 -0.95
C LEU A 59 -11.00 2.09 -1.68
N ASP A 60 -12.02 1.62 -0.97
CA ASP A 60 -13.15 0.84 -1.48
C ASP A 60 -14.13 1.74 -2.28
N GLU A 61 -13.69 2.23 -3.44
CA GLU A 61 -14.43 3.19 -4.27
C GLU A 61 -15.75 2.60 -4.78
N ASN A 62 -15.76 1.29 -5.07
CA ASN A 62 -16.96 0.60 -5.56
C ASN A 62 -17.89 0.11 -4.44
N ASN A 63 -17.49 0.25 -3.17
CA ASN A 63 -18.23 -0.13 -1.97
C ASN A 63 -18.59 -1.64 -1.92
N ASP A 64 -17.72 -2.53 -2.40
CA ASP A 64 -17.90 -3.99 -2.34
C ASP A 64 -17.40 -4.62 -1.03
N GLY A 65 -16.82 -3.81 -0.14
CA GLY A 65 -16.27 -4.22 1.15
C GLY A 65 -14.89 -4.88 1.04
N LYS A 66 -14.24 -4.82 -0.12
CA LYS A 66 -12.93 -5.41 -0.41
C LYS A 66 -11.99 -4.35 -0.99
N VAL A 67 -10.79 -4.79 -1.35
CA VAL A 67 -9.79 -3.96 -2.03
C VAL A 67 -9.29 -4.72 -3.25
N SER A 68 -9.67 -4.26 -4.43
CA SER A 68 -9.15 -4.71 -5.71
C SER A 68 -7.70 -4.30 -5.91
N PHE A 69 -7.05 -4.84 -6.95
CA PHE A 69 -5.68 -4.46 -7.27
C PHE A 69 -5.55 -2.97 -7.61
N GLN A 70 -6.54 -2.38 -8.29
CA GLN A 70 -6.53 -0.96 -8.64
C GLN A 70 -6.63 -0.07 -7.40
N GLU A 71 -7.53 -0.39 -6.48
CA GLU A 71 -7.68 0.34 -5.21
C GLU A 71 -6.42 0.19 -4.34
N TYR A 72 -5.78 -0.98 -4.36
CA TYR A 72 -4.46 -1.16 -3.75
C TYR A 72 -3.37 -0.29 -4.40
N LEU A 73 -3.39 -0.08 -5.72
CA LEU A 73 -2.43 0.82 -6.39
C LEU A 73 -2.62 2.29 -5.98
N THR A 74 -3.84 2.72 -5.64
CA THR A 74 -4.08 4.05 -5.06
C THR A 74 -3.26 4.24 -3.77
N LEU A 75 -3.24 3.23 -2.90
CA LEU A 75 -2.42 3.24 -1.68
C LEU A 75 -0.92 3.30 -1.98
N ILE A 76 -0.45 2.49 -2.94
CA ILE A 76 0.96 2.47 -3.34
C ILE A 76 1.38 3.81 -3.94
N GLY A 77 0.53 4.43 -4.76
CA GLY A 77 0.74 5.76 -5.30
C GLY A 77 0.87 6.81 -4.20
N TYR A 78 -0.04 6.79 -3.22
CA TYR A 78 0.03 7.67 -2.05
C TYR A 78 1.36 7.53 -1.28
N LEU A 79 1.78 6.29 -0.99
CA LEU A 79 3.06 6.04 -0.30
C LEU A 79 4.27 6.51 -1.11
N ALA A 80 4.27 6.26 -2.42
CA ALA A 80 5.35 6.67 -3.31
C ALA A 80 5.46 8.20 -3.39
N THR A 81 4.33 8.90 -3.48
CA THR A 81 4.27 10.36 -3.43
C THR A 81 4.79 10.90 -2.10
N SER A 82 4.31 10.37 -0.97
CA SER A 82 4.79 10.79 0.36
C SER A 82 6.30 10.55 0.54
N LEU A 83 6.81 9.43 0.04
CA LEU A 83 8.25 9.16 0.05
C LEU A 83 9.02 10.15 -0.84
N SER A 84 8.50 10.46 -2.02
CA SER A 84 9.09 11.45 -2.93
C SER A 84 9.16 12.82 -2.25
N GLU A 85 8.08 13.28 -1.65
CA GLU A 85 8.00 14.55 -0.90
C GLU A 85 8.99 14.59 0.26
N ARG A 86 9.12 13.50 1.05
CA ARG A 86 10.12 13.41 2.13
C ARG A 86 11.55 13.51 1.60
N LYS A 87 11.82 12.96 0.41
CA LYS A 87 13.15 12.99 -0.22
C LYS A 87 13.47 14.33 -0.87
N THR A 88 12.48 15.04 -1.40
CA THR A 88 12.68 16.37 -2.01
C THR A 88 12.57 17.51 -0.99
N GLY A 89 11.80 17.35 0.08
CA GLY A 89 11.55 18.35 1.11
C GLY A 89 12.60 18.43 2.22
N SER A 90 13.43 17.39 2.43
CA SER A 90 14.49 17.39 3.46
C SER A 90 15.64 18.39 3.22
N ASN A 91 15.60 19.20 2.16
CA ASN A 91 16.58 20.26 1.89
C ASN A 91 16.14 21.68 2.32
N ALA A 92 14.93 21.86 2.89
CA ALA A 92 14.40 23.19 3.19
C ALA A 92 14.61 23.68 4.64
N ASP A 93 14.90 22.80 5.60
CA ASP A 93 15.03 23.16 7.03
C ASP A 93 16.48 23.09 7.56
N ALA A 94 17.47 23.14 6.67
CA ALA A 94 18.87 23.37 7.02
C ALA A 94 19.30 24.76 6.52
N SER A 95 18.74 25.82 7.11
CA SER A 95 19.22 27.20 6.98
C SER A 95 18.85 28.00 8.22
#